data_AF-A0A3M1J7Y1-F1
#
_entry.id   AF-A0A3M1J7Y1-F1
#
_cell.length_a   1.000
_cell.length_b   1.000
_cell.length_c   1.000
_cell.angle_alpha   90.00
_cell.angle_beta   90.00
_cell.angle_gamma   90.00
#
_symmetry.space_group_name_H-M   'P 1'
#
loop_
_entity.id
_entity.type
_entity.pdbx_description
1 polymer ?
#
loop_
_entity_poly.entity_id
_entity_poly.type
_entity_poly.pdbx_seq_one_letter_code
_entity_poly.pdbx_strand_id
1 'polypeptide(L)'
;LAGRTTLHSLQLELPHASLKRFRELLRLHFDELFPRLCWYPYLRPYFLRCQEVGRTVTDVNGRFEICFWHQEKAPDVYIWIEYPFESGTETVYRPPIHCATYWNYDCGSDIDVQLSHSRIPPSCGDTLLGKIVAVRGLNQVTPLAVAQDLADSISLPGATNFRTVGLTNFKTSFGGALSFLHHQYVRPFHGNIPLYLQFGSGLISQNIHYFRWEIRRTHNAALVQQIAPNVPDVGWEPLYDLPISRPYVIQTATDFQYRYYPMGPDDVSGELMYRIPGMDPQTPGIDGQPASTDPTARWTNYARVFSGYLKTKDLEDGLYQLRLRLYDQNGQPATVGPDTFRVPGPGNSTQAAPSSHLSTADGGSVFQMFVRIDNEAPTATVAQPQFLKGAGLVDEDRPATPCGFLEYDPNKSGGDQLRITFEALHPQNFATYHFDLERGRPVSSGSAFTPGDSISIVSGTQDPDDYKLNGSTFQKDFAVSTLLSGCSSGKAAFSEVLRVYGLHTNGDDAGNLLTARATNAFALAPAEESA
;
A
#
# COMPACT_ATOMS: atom_id res chain seq x y z
N LEU A 1 26.36 7.58 -27.85
CA LEU A 1 27.73 7.87 -27.39
C LEU A 1 28.61 8.46 -28.50
N ALA A 2 28.60 7.93 -29.74
CA ALA A 2 29.41 8.46 -30.85
C ALA A 2 29.13 9.93 -31.23
N GLY A 3 27.88 10.38 -31.28
CA GLY A 3 27.54 11.77 -31.66
C GLY A 3 27.89 12.86 -30.63
N ARG A 4 28.14 12.51 -29.36
CA ARG A 4 28.59 13.49 -28.34
C ARG A 4 30.06 13.87 -28.52
N THR A 5 30.87 12.94 -28.98
CA THR A 5 32.32 13.12 -29.19
C THR A 5 32.61 14.02 -30.39
N THR A 6 31.85 13.85 -31.49
CA THR A 6 32.00 14.64 -32.73
C THR A 6 31.64 16.12 -32.55
N LEU A 7 30.62 16.40 -31.74
CA LEU A 7 30.15 17.77 -31.49
C LEU A 7 31.06 18.55 -30.54
N HIS A 8 31.66 17.87 -29.56
CA HIS A 8 32.69 18.47 -28.71
C HIS A 8 33.95 18.82 -29.52
N SER A 9 34.37 17.97 -30.47
CA SER A 9 35.47 18.31 -31.38
C SER A 9 35.13 19.48 -32.32
N LEU A 10 33.90 19.54 -32.85
CA LEU A 10 33.45 20.65 -33.69
C LEU A 10 33.42 21.97 -32.92
N GLN A 11 32.98 21.98 -31.67
CA GLN A 11 32.94 23.18 -30.83
C GLN A 11 34.33 23.75 -30.54
N LEU A 12 35.37 22.91 -30.49
CA LEU A 12 36.76 23.31 -30.33
C LEU A 12 37.41 23.78 -31.63
N GLU A 13 37.04 23.20 -32.78
CA GLU A 13 37.66 23.49 -34.08
C GLU A 13 37.04 24.72 -34.79
N LEU A 14 35.73 24.93 -34.66
CA LEU A 14 35.00 26.01 -35.34
C LEU A 14 35.51 27.44 -35.05
N PRO A 15 35.87 27.82 -33.80
CA PRO A 15 36.36 29.17 -33.49
C PRO A 15 37.72 29.51 -34.11
N HIS A 16 38.50 28.49 -34.46
CA HIS A 16 39.87 28.62 -34.96
C HIS A 16 40.03 28.20 -36.44
N ALA A 17 38.94 27.79 -37.09
CA ALA A 17 38.93 27.35 -38.46
C ALA A 17 39.12 28.53 -39.44
N SER A 18 39.98 28.34 -40.45
CA SER A 18 40.02 29.25 -41.61
C SER A 18 38.67 29.23 -42.35
N LEU A 19 38.32 30.28 -43.10
CA LEU A 19 37.04 30.36 -43.82
C LEU A 19 36.80 29.14 -44.74
N LYS A 20 37.85 28.61 -45.38
CA LYS A 20 37.78 27.41 -46.22
C LYS A 20 37.45 26.17 -45.37
N ARG A 21 38.11 26.02 -44.23
CA ARG A 21 37.90 24.91 -43.29
C ARG A 21 36.54 24.96 -42.62
N PHE A 22 36.09 26.16 -42.25
CA PHE A 22 34.76 26.39 -41.67
C PHE A 22 33.65 25.95 -42.63
N ARG A 23 33.73 26.32 -43.92
CA ARG A 23 32.77 25.87 -44.94
C ARG A 23 32.78 24.36 -45.14
N GLU A 24 33.96 23.75 -45.09
CA GLU A 24 34.12 22.31 -45.21
C GLU A 24 33.51 21.56 -44.01
N LEU A 25 33.74 22.03 -42.79
CA LEU A 25 33.17 21.47 -41.56
C LEU A 25 31.65 21.62 -41.53
N LEU A 26 31.11 22.79 -41.90
CA LEU A 26 29.66 22.99 -42.02
C LEU A 26 29.03 22.03 -43.03
N ARG A 27 29.72 21.76 -44.15
CA ARG A 27 29.23 20.83 -45.18
C ARG A 27 29.29 19.38 -44.70
N LEU A 28 30.36 18.99 -44.01
CA LEU A 28 30.59 17.61 -43.56
C LEU A 28 29.70 17.20 -42.39
N HIS A 29 29.36 18.15 -41.50
CA HIS A 29 28.57 17.89 -40.30
C HIS A 29 27.21 18.59 -40.32
N PHE A 30 26.70 18.91 -41.51
CA PHE A 30 25.44 19.63 -41.66
C PHE A 30 24.30 18.90 -40.93
N ASP A 31 24.21 17.58 -41.08
CA ASP A 31 23.16 16.74 -40.48
C ASP A 31 23.20 16.76 -38.94
N GLU A 32 24.39 16.91 -38.33
CA GLU A 32 24.55 17.02 -36.87
C GLU A 32 24.24 18.43 -36.35
N LEU A 33 24.49 19.44 -37.18
CA LEU A 33 24.29 20.86 -36.85
C LEU A 33 22.84 21.31 -37.12
N PHE A 34 22.17 20.70 -38.09
CA PHE A 34 20.86 21.09 -38.59
C PHE A 34 19.77 21.13 -37.50
N PRO A 35 19.63 20.12 -36.62
CA PRO A 35 18.67 20.17 -35.51
C PRO A 35 18.95 21.31 -34.52
N ARG A 36 20.20 21.79 -34.43
CA ARG A 36 20.65 22.83 -33.49
C ARG A 36 20.57 24.24 -34.03
N LEU A 37 20.27 24.42 -35.31
CA LEU A 37 19.95 25.73 -35.88
C LEU A 37 18.64 26.32 -35.32
N CYS A 38 17.97 25.59 -34.41
CA CYS A 38 16.76 26.02 -33.73
C CYS A 38 16.90 27.35 -32.93
N TRP A 39 18.13 27.72 -32.57
CA TRP A 39 18.47 29.00 -31.93
C TRP A 39 18.53 30.20 -32.88
N TYR A 40 18.39 29.99 -34.20
CA TYR A 40 18.52 31.04 -35.22
C TYR A 40 17.26 31.15 -36.10
N PRO A 41 16.16 31.74 -35.57
CA PRO A 41 14.85 31.77 -36.23
C PRO A 41 14.83 32.38 -37.64
N TYR A 42 15.74 33.30 -37.93
CA TYR A 42 15.81 33.99 -39.22
C TYR A 42 16.28 33.07 -40.36
N LEU A 43 16.88 31.92 -40.06
CA LEU A 43 17.28 30.92 -41.06
C LEU A 43 16.12 30.01 -41.51
N ARG A 44 15.00 30.02 -40.78
CA ARG A 44 13.83 29.12 -41.00
C ARG A 44 13.34 29.05 -42.45
N PRO A 45 13.10 30.17 -43.17
CA PRO A 45 12.46 30.12 -44.49
C PRO A 45 13.32 29.43 -45.55
N TYR A 46 14.62 29.33 -45.32
CA TYR A 46 15.58 28.81 -46.29
C TYR A 46 15.77 27.29 -46.20
N PHE A 47 15.41 26.68 -45.08
CA PHE A 47 15.81 25.31 -44.75
C PHE A 47 14.66 24.38 -44.38
N LEU A 48 13.50 24.91 -43.96
CA LEU A 48 12.38 24.09 -43.54
C LEU A 48 11.19 24.23 -44.48
N ARG A 49 10.60 23.09 -44.84
CA ARG A 49 9.28 23.00 -45.45
C ARG A 49 8.49 21.99 -44.66
N CYS A 50 7.32 22.39 -44.18
CA CYS A 50 6.39 21.48 -43.50
C CYS A 50 5.30 21.09 -44.49
N GLN A 51 5.04 19.80 -44.60
CA GLN A 51 3.88 19.26 -45.27
C GLN A 51 3.03 18.55 -44.22
N GLU A 52 1.75 18.90 -44.12
CA GLU A 52 0.82 18.15 -43.29
C GLU A 52 0.56 16.79 -43.96
N VAL A 53 0.97 15.71 -43.29
CA VAL A 53 0.82 14.33 -43.77
C VAL A 53 -0.47 13.68 -43.27
N GLY A 54 -1.09 14.26 -42.23
CA GLY A 54 -2.44 13.93 -41.79
C GLY A 54 -2.75 14.51 -40.42
N ARG A 55 -4.00 14.28 -39.99
CA ARG A 55 -4.56 14.74 -38.73
C ARG A 55 -5.36 13.61 -38.09
N THR A 56 -5.30 13.53 -36.76
CA THR A 56 -6.07 12.55 -35.99
C THR A 56 -6.57 13.19 -34.70
N VAL A 57 -7.52 12.55 -34.04
CA VAL A 57 -8.08 12.99 -32.76
C VAL A 57 -7.53 12.06 -31.69
N THR A 58 -7.06 12.63 -30.58
CA THR A 58 -6.65 11.82 -29.43
C THR A 58 -7.85 11.10 -28.84
N ASP A 59 -7.65 9.85 -28.42
CA ASP A 59 -8.65 9.14 -27.65
C ASP A 59 -8.83 9.76 -26.24
N VAL A 60 -9.74 9.19 -25.47
CA VAL A 60 -10.06 9.64 -24.10
C VAL A 60 -8.87 9.55 -23.12
N ASN A 61 -7.84 8.77 -23.48
CA ASN A 61 -6.61 8.59 -22.70
C ASN A 61 -5.45 9.42 -23.24
N GLY A 62 -5.70 10.29 -24.24
CA GLY A 62 -4.68 11.12 -24.87
C GLY A 62 -3.81 10.38 -25.90
N ARG A 63 -4.14 9.13 -26.28
CA ARG A 63 -3.38 8.38 -27.29
C ARG A 63 -3.83 8.77 -28.69
N PHE A 64 -2.92 8.68 -29.65
CA PHE A 64 -3.19 8.95 -31.05
C PHE A 64 -2.40 8.00 -31.95
N GLU A 65 -2.95 7.68 -33.12
CA GLU A 65 -2.27 6.88 -34.13
C GLU A 65 -2.52 7.49 -35.51
N ILE A 66 -1.48 7.50 -36.35
CA ILE A 66 -1.57 7.93 -37.73
C ILE A 66 -0.63 7.07 -38.59
N CYS A 67 -1.19 6.54 -39.68
CA CYS A 67 -0.43 5.78 -40.68
C CYS A 67 -0.28 6.62 -41.94
N PHE A 68 0.95 6.82 -42.40
CA PHE A 68 1.23 7.47 -43.68
C PHE A 68 2.38 6.78 -44.41
N TRP A 69 2.43 6.94 -45.72
CA TRP A 69 3.45 6.35 -46.57
C TRP A 69 4.58 7.35 -46.81
N HIS A 70 5.82 6.91 -46.64
CA HIS A 70 7.02 7.71 -46.89
C HIS A 70 8.06 6.87 -47.65
N GLN A 71 8.77 7.48 -48.60
CA GLN A 71 9.67 6.76 -49.52
C GLN A 71 11.11 6.65 -49.00
N GLU A 72 11.52 7.46 -48.03
CA GLU A 72 12.89 7.44 -47.46
C GLU A 72 12.97 6.60 -46.18
N LYS A 73 14.20 6.40 -45.68
CA LYS A 73 14.51 5.42 -44.62
C LYS A 73 13.91 5.77 -43.25
N ALA A 74 13.67 7.06 -42.96
CA ALA A 74 12.99 7.54 -41.76
C ALA A 74 12.45 8.97 -42.01
N PRO A 75 11.16 9.25 -41.73
CA PRO A 75 10.60 10.60 -41.88
C PRO A 75 11.01 11.51 -40.72
N ASP A 76 11.04 12.82 -40.98
CA ASP A 76 11.09 13.83 -39.91
C ASP A 76 9.67 14.18 -39.48
N VAL A 77 9.34 13.94 -38.21
CA VAL A 77 7.97 14.12 -37.69
C VAL A 77 7.90 15.35 -36.80
N TYR A 78 6.94 16.23 -37.07
CA TYR A 78 6.62 17.38 -36.23
C TYR A 78 5.12 17.40 -35.95
N ILE A 79 4.76 17.64 -34.70
CA ILE A 79 3.36 17.59 -34.24
C ILE A 79 2.97 18.91 -33.57
N TRP A 80 1.72 19.32 -33.80
CA TRP A 80 1.03 20.33 -33.01
C TRP A 80 -0.31 19.76 -32.57
N ILE A 81 -0.87 20.32 -31.50
CA ILE A 81 -2.16 19.90 -30.95
C ILE A 81 -3.08 21.11 -30.87
N GLU A 82 -4.30 20.91 -31.37
CA GLU A 82 -5.40 21.85 -31.23
C GLU A 82 -6.47 21.24 -30.34
N TYR A 83 -7.15 22.09 -29.56
CA TYR A 83 -8.19 21.68 -28.63
C TYR A 83 -9.49 22.45 -28.94
N PRO A 84 -10.64 21.76 -29.01
CA PRO A 84 -11.92 22.42 -29.20
C PRO A 84 -12.38 23.07 -27.89
N PHE A 85 -12.34 24.40 -27.83
CA PHE A 85 -12.99 25.18 -26.77
C PHE A 85 -14.37 25.66 -27.25
N GLU A 86 -15.20 26.17 -26.33
CA GLU A 86 -16.48 26.79 -26.68
C GLU A 86 -16.31 28.01 -27.61
N SER A 87 -15.16 28.69 -27.53
CA SER A 87 -14.74 29.80 -28.42
C SER A 87 -14.31 29.35 -29.81
N GLY A 88 -14.19 28.03 -30.05
CA GLY A 88 -13.66 27.44 -31.27
C GLY A 88 -12.42 26.59 -31.02
N THR A 89 -11.86 26.05 -32.10
CA THR A 89 -10.62 25.27 -32.05
C THR A 89 -9.42 26.21 -31.85
N GLU A 90 -8.69 26.05 -30.76
CA GLU A 90 -7.47 26.81 -30.47
C GLU A 90 -6.25 25.89 -30.43
N THR A 91 -5.11 26.36 -30.93
CA THR A 91 -3.85 25.61 -30.82
C THR A 91 -3.31 25.65 -29.39
N VAL A 92 -3.20 24.50 -28.75
CA VAL A 92 -2.77 24.37 -27.33
C VAL A 92 -1.32 23.90 -27.18
N TYR A 93 -0.75 23.31 -28.22
CA TYR A 93 0.65 22.90 -28.26
C TYR A 93 1.21 23.09 -29.66
N ARG A 94 2.16 24.03 -29.82
CA ARG A 94 2.84 24.30 -31.09
C ARG A 94 4.26 24.79 -30.83
N PRO A 95 5.17 23.89 -30.43
CA PRO A 95 6.55 24.26 -30.13
C PRO A 95 7.30 24.72 -31.40
N PRO A 96 8.47 25.37 -31.27
CA PRO A 96 9.28 25.70 -32.43
C PRO A 96 9.73 24.44 -33.19
N ILE A 97 9.39 24.36 -34.48
CA ILE A 97 9.60 23.18 -35.35
C ILE A 97 10.97 22.53 -35.14
N HIS A 98 12.06 23.28 -35.32
CA HIS A 98 13.41 22.72 -35.24
C HIS A 98 13.76 21.94 -33.97
N CYS A 99 13.38 22.43 -32.78
CA CYS A 99 13.75 21.77 -31.52
C CYS A 99 12.73 20.70 -31.10
N ALA A 100 11.56 20.66 -31.73
CA ALA A 100 10.47 19.74 -31.43
C ALA A 100 10.12 18.79 -32.58
N THR A 101 10.88 18.85 -33.68
CA THR A 101 10.87 17.82 -34.72
C THR A 101 11.63 16.60 -34.22
N TYR A 102 10.98 15.45 -34.33
CA TYR A 102 11.58 14.14 -34.18
C TYR A 102 12.33 13.83 -35.47
N TRP A 103 13.61 14.21 -35.51
CA TRP A 103 14.49 14.02 -36.66
C TRP A 103 14.84 12.55 -36.86
N ASN A 104 14.75 12.02 -38.09
CA ASN A 104 14.92 10.61 -38.41
C ASN A 104 14.10 9.69 -37.49
N TYR A 105 12.80 9.98 -37.36
CA TYR A 105 11.93 9.28 -36.43
C TYR A 105 11.85 7.78 -36.75
N ASP A 106 12.05 6.95 -35.74
CA ASP A 106 12.01 5.49 -35.86
C ASP A 106 10.54 5.04 -35.90
N CYS A 107 10.08 4.63 -37.08
CA CYS A 107 8.69 4.28 -37.32
C CYS A 107 8.21 3.18 -36.35
N GLY A 108 7.14 3.46 -35.59
CA GLY A 108 6.57 2.55 -34.60
C GLY A 108 7.05 2.78 -33.16
N SER A 109 7.92 3.76 -32.91
CA SER A 109 8.26 4.22 -31.56
C SER A 109 7.23 5.23 -31.03
N ASP A 110 6.94 5.26 -29.74
CA ASP A 110 5.94 6.19 -29.21
C ASP A 110 6.42 7.66 -29.22
N ILE A 111 5.50 8.59 -29.49
CA ILE A 111 5.73 10.04 -29.36
C ILE A 111 4.91 10.58 -28.18
N ASP A 112 5.61 10.96 -27.11
CA ASP A 112 5.00 11.56 -25.92
C ASP A 112 5.02 13.09 -25.96
N VAL A 113 3.86 13.71 -25.74
CA VAL A 113 3.71 15.17 -25.61
C VAL A 113 3.12 15.52 -24.25
N GLN A 114 3.82 16.37 -23.50
CA GLN A 114 3.28 16.96 -22.26
C GLN A 114 2.57 18.26 -22.57
N LEU A 115 1.26 18.31 -22.27
CA LEU A 115 0.46 19.53 -22.36
C LEU A 115 0.55 20.31 -21.05
N SER A 116 0.93 21.59 -21.14
CA SER A 116 0.97 22.51 -19.99
C SER A 116 -0.21 23.49 -19.97
N HIS A 117 -1.20 23.30 -20.85
CA HIS A 117 -2.29 24.26 -21.03
C HIS A 117 -3.36 24.10 -19.94
N SER A 118 -3.44 25.05 -19.01
CA SER A 118 -4.29 24.99 -17.80
C SER A 118 -5.81 24.83 -18.03
N ARG A 119 -6.32 25.30 -19.16
CA ARG A 119 -7.74 25.13 -19.56
C ARG A 119 -8.09 23.72 -20.05
N ILE A 120 -7.12 22.84 -20.29
CA ILE A 120 -7.38 21.45 -20.69
C ILE A 120 -7.60 20.65 -19.41
N PRO A 121 -8.79 20.07 -19.19
CA PRO A 121 -9.04 19.27 -18.01
C PRO A 121 -8.09 18.07 -18.01
N PRO A 122 -7.46 17.73 -16.87
CA PRO A 122 -6.64 16.53 -16.78
C PRO A 122 -7.56 15.32 -16.94
N SER A 123 -7.62 14.71 -18.13
CA SER A 123 -8.17 13.37 -18.26
C SER A 123 -7.13 12.41 -17.69
N CYS A 124 -7.32 12.03 -16.43
CA CYS A 124 -6.50 11.02 -15.79
C CYS A 124 -7.40 9.96 -15.18
N GLY A 125 -7.54 8.85 -15.88
CA GLY A 125 -8.18 7.63 -15.40
C GLY A 125 -8.72 6.79 -16.55
N ASP A 126 -8.19 5.59 -16.72
CA ASP A 126 -8.75 4.61 -17.65
C ASP A 126 -10.18 4.28 -17.21
N THR A 127 -11.16 4.59 -18.05
CA THR A 127 -12.49 3.98 -17.89
C THR A 127 -12.35 2.49 -18.21
N LEU A 128 -12.83 1.62 -17.31
CA LEU A 128 -12.84 0.19 -17.60
C LEU A 128 -13.87 -0.04 -18.71
N LEU A 129 -13.41 -0.52 -19.86
CA LEU A 129 -14.30 -0.91 -20.95
C LEU A 129 -14.81 -2.33 -20.72
N GLY A 130 -16.04 -2.57 -21.15
CA GLY A 130 -16.64 -3.91 -21.13
C GLY A 130 -17.43 -4.21 -19.85
N LYS A 131 -17.80 -5.49 -19.73
CA LYS A 131 -18.75 -6.00 -18.73
C LYS A 131 -18.01 -6.49 -17.49
N ILE A 132 -17.21 -5.63 -16.89
CA ILE A 132 -16.27 -6.01 -15.83
C ILE A 132 -16.39 -5.14 -14.60
N VAL A 133 -16.13 -5.71 -13.44
CA VAL A 133 -16.04 -5.03 -12.14
C VAL A 133 -14.68 -5.36 -11.55
N ALA A 134 -13.84 -4.35 -11.36
CA ALA A 134 -12.57 -4.54 -10.67
C ALA A 134 -12.73 -4.27 -9.17
N VAL A 135 -12.39 -5.25 -8.33
CA VAL A 135 -12.26 -5.06 -6.88
C VAL A 135 -10.89 -4.45 -6.62
N ARG A 136 -10.86 -3.12 -6.43
CA ARG A 136 -9.61 -2.34 -6.38
C ARG A 136 -8.86 -2.50 -5.08
N GLY A 137 -9.58 -2.73 -3.97
CA GLY A 137 -8.95 -3.02 -2.70
C GLY A 137 -9.77 -2.68 -1.46
N LEU A 138 -9.24 -3.15 -0.34
CA LEU A 138 -9.60 -2.76 1.01
C LEU A 138 -8.67 -1.61 1.41
N ASN A 139 -9.11 -0.39 1.18
CA ASN A 139 -8.23 0.76 1.19
C ASN A 139 -7.03 0.54 0.24
N GLN A 140 -5.77 0.72 0.64
CA GLN A 140 -4.62 0.43 -0.27
C GLN A 140 -4.28 -1.05 -0.42
N VAL A 141 -4.93 -1.95 0.33
CA VAL A 141 -4.66 -3.38 0.26
C VAL A 141 -5.39 -3.96 -0.94
N THR A 142 -4.63 -4.41 -1.95
CA THR A 142 -5.19 -5.18 -3.07
C THR A 142 -5.70 -6.54 -2.58
N PRO A 143 -6.78 -7.11 -3.15
CA PRO A 143 -7.25 -8.45 -2.77
C PRO A 143 -6.16 -9.53 -2.87
N LEU A 144 -5.23 -9.39 -3.82
CA LEU A 144 -4.11 -10.32 -3.99
C LEU A 144 -3.07 -10.26 -2.85
N ALA A 145 -3.08 -9.19 -2.06
CA ALA A 145 -2.25 -9.02 -0.88
C ALA A 145 -2.92 -9.59 0.38
N VAL A 146 -3.99 -10.37 0.24
CA VAL A 146 -4.68 -11.05 1.34
C VAL A 146 -4.66 -12.55 1.08
N ALA A 147 -4.13 -13.34 2.02
CA ALA A 147 -4.06 -14.79 1.88
C ALA A 147 -5.47 -15.41 1.89
N GLN A 148 -5.75 -16.30 0.94
CA GLN A 148 -7.09 -16.86 0.72
C GLN A 148 -7.22 -18.34 1.05
N ASP A 149 -6.13 -19.09 1.11
CA ASP A 149 -6.20 -20.51 1.43
C ASP A 149 -6.37 -20.69 2.94
N LEU A 150 -7.39 -21.44 3.34
CA LEU A 150 -7.60 -21.79 4.74
C LEU A 150 -6.40 -22.55 5.30
N ALA A 151 -5.75 -23.43 4.54
CA ALA A 151 -4.66 -24.26 5.00
C ALA A 151 -3.31 -23.53 5.12
N ASP A 152 -3.18 -22.33 4.53
CA ASP A 152 -1.91 -21.61 4.51
C ASP A 152 -1.44 -21.26 5.93
N SER A 153 -0.15 -21.50 6.14
CA SER A 153 0.53 -21.15 7.38
C SER A 153 2.00 -20.87 7.12
N ILE A 154 2.61 -20.14 8.06
CA ILE A 154 4.04 -19.86 8.08
C ILE A 154 4.63 -20.26 9.44
N SER A 155 5.93 -20.52 9.45
CA SER A 155 6.68 -20.73 10.69
C SER A 155 7.15 -19.38 11.23
N LEU A 156 6.71 -19.06 12.45
CA LEU A 156 7.18 -17.92 13.23
C LEU A 156 7.87 -18.41 14.50
N PRO A 157 8.71 -17.57 15.13
CA PRO A 157 9.29 -17.87 16.44
C PRO A 157 8.22 -18.27 17.46
N GLY A 158 8.39 -19.45 18.06
CA GLY A 158 7.44 -20.06 19.00
C GLY A 158 6.08 -20.47 18.41
N ALA A 159 5.88 -20.40 17.09
CA ALA A 159 4.68 -20.86 16.41
C ALA A 159 4.99 -21.48 15.04
N THR A 160 4.99 -22.81 14.94
CA THR A 160 5.32 -23.52 13.68
C THR A 160 4.19 -23.55 12.65
N ASN A 161 2.94 -23.30 13.06
CA ASN A 161 1.75 -23.36 12.19
C ASN A 161 0.93 -22.06 12.32
N PHE A 162 1.56 -20.90 12.11
CA PHE A 162 0.86 -19.62 12.18
C PHE A 162 -0.03 -19.44 10.95
N ARG A 163 -1.34 -19.62 11.12
CA ARG A 163 -2.34 -19.60 10.02
C ARG A 163 -2.50 -18.20 9.45
N THR A 164 -2.34 -18.08 8.13
CA THR A 164 -2.28 -16.78 7.46
C THR A 164 -3.56 -16.34 6.78
N VAL A 165 -4.56 -17.23 6.65
CA VAL A 165 -5.82 -16.92 5.96
C VAL A 165 -6.47 -15.61 6.44
N GLY A 166 -6.84 -14.77 5.48
CA GLY A 166 -7.42 -13.45 5.69
C GLY A 166 -6.45 -12.37 6.17
N LEU A 167 -5.19 -12.70 6.50
CA LEU A 167 -4.16 -11.72 6.82
C LEU A 167 -3.59 -11.11 5.55
N THR A 168 -3.08 -9.88 5.67
CA THR A 168 -2.38 -9.19 4.59
C THR A 168 -0.87 -9.11 4.79
N ASN A 169 -0.13 -9.11 3.68
CA ASN A 169 1.29 -8.78 3.63
C ASN A 169 1.56 -7.29 3.33
N PHE A 170 0.53 -6.44 3.37
CA PHE A 170 0.66 -5.01 3.16
C PHE A 170 1.60 -4.37 4.19
N LYS A 171 2.55 -3.56 3.72
CA LYS A 171 3.52 -2.84 4.56
C LYS A 171 4.21 -3.74 5.61
N THR A 172 4.55 -4.98 5.25
CA THR A 172 5.37 -5.87 6.08
C THR A 172 6.86 -5.75 5.78
N SER A 173 7.33 -4.56 5.41
CA SER A 173 8.76 -4.30 5.15
C SER A 173 9.55 -4.08 6.45
N PHE A 174 9.71 -5.16 7.24
CA PHE A 174 10.49 -5.14 8.47
C PHE A 174 11.99 -5.27 8.19
N GLY A 175 12.82 -4.55 8.97
CA GLY A 175 14.28 -4.62 8.91
C GLY A 175 14.90 -5.21 10.18
N GLY A 176 16.22 -5.41 10.15
CA GLY A 176 16.99 -5.88 11.32
C GLY A 176 16.50 -7.24 11.83
N ALA A 177 16.35 -7.36 13.15
CA ALA A 177 15.92 -8.57 13.84
C ALA A 177 14.50 -9.05 13.47
N LEU A 178 13.66 -8.19 12.87
CA LEU A 178 12.32 -8.56 12.39
C LEU A 178 12.28 -8.86 10.88
N SER A 179 13.42 -8.95 10.20
CA SER A 179 13.49 -9.22 8.75
C SER A 179 12.83 -10.53 8.31
N PHE A 180 12.64 -11.50 9.21
CA PHE A 180 11.88 -12.72 8.93
C PHE A 180 10.38 -12.48 8.66
N LEU A 181 9.84 -11.35 9.09
CA LEU A 181 8.46 -10.92 8.80
C LEU A 181 8.34 -10.22 7.43
N HIS A 182 9.46 -10.03 6.71
CA HIS A 182 9.48 -9.35 5.44
C HIS A 182 8.59 -10.05 4.39
N HIS A 183 7.62 -9.31 3.82
CA HIS A 183 6.63 -9.81 2.87
C HIS A 183 5.76 -10.99 3.38
N GLN A 184 5.71 -11.24 4.68
CA GLN A 184 4.86 -12.28 5.27
C GLN A 184 3.42 -11.79 5.45
N TYR A 185 2.45 -12.70 5.37
CA TYR A 185 1.03 -12.44 5.66
C TYR A 185 0.79 -12.53 7.16
N VAL A 186 0.96 -11.41 7.88
CA VAL A 186 0.89 -11.38 9.35
C VAL A 186 -0.04 -10.32 9.92
N ARG A 187 -0.62 -9.47 9.07
CA ARG A 187 -1.41 -8.32 9.52
C ARG A 187 -2.91 -8.60 9.45
N PRO A 188 -3.63 -8.61 10.59
CA PRO A 188 -5.08 -8.59 10.60
C PRO A 188 -5.61 -7.18 10.34
N PHE A 189 -6.86 -7.10 9.93
CA PHE A 189 -7.59 -5.87 9.69
C PHE A 189 -8.20 -5.32 10.98
N HIS A 190 -8.08 -4.00 11.18
CA HIS A 190 -8.62 -3.26 12.32
C HIS A 190 -9.09 -1.86 11.88
N GLY A 191 -10.17 -1.37 12.49
CA GLY A 191 -10.72 -0.04 12.29
C GLY A 191 -11.81 0.01 11.22
N ASN A 192 -11.86 1.11 10.47
CA ASN A 192 -12.82 1.32 9.39
C ASN A 192 -12.11 1.18 8.05
N ILE A 193 -12.53 0.19 7.26
CA ILE A 193 -11.82 -0.20 6.05
C ILE A 193 -12.72 0.06 4.84
N PRO A 194 -12.48 1.14 4.08
CA PRO A 194 -13.24 1.42 2.88
C PRO A 194 -12.97 0.37 1.80
N LEU A 195 -14.04 -0.06 1.12
CA LEU A 195 -13.98 -0.97 -0.01
C LEU A 195 -14.08 -0.19 -1.31
N TYR A 196 -13.20 -0.45 -2.26
CA TYR A 196 -13.17 0.23 -3.55
C TYR A 196 -13.42 -0.73 -4.72
N LEU A 197 -14.33 -0.32 -5.59
CA LEU A 197 -14.63 -0.95 -6.87
C LEU A 197 -14.23 -0.05 -8.04
N GLN A 198 -14.21 -0.60 -9.24
CA GLN A 198 -14.20 0.15 -10.48
C GLN A 198 -15.12 -0.57 -11.47
N PHE A 199 -16.07 0.17 -12.03
CA PHE A 199 -17.11 -0.39 -12.88
C PHE A 199 -16.76 -0.22 -14.35
N GLY A 200 -17.00 -1.28 -15.11
CA GLY A 200 -16.90 -1.29 -16.55
C GLY A 200 -18.14 -0.67 -17.19
N SER A 201 -17.95 -0.01 -18.33
CA SER A 201 -19.03 0.68 -19.03
C SER A 201 -20.12 -0.21 -19.63
N GLY A 202 -19.85 -1.50 -19.79
CA GLY A 202 -20.77 -2.46 -20.40
C GLY A 202 -21.74 -3.12 -19.43
N LEU A 203 -21.72 -2.80 -18.13
CA LEU A 203 -22.57 -3.48 -17.12
C LEU A 203 -24.05 -3.13 -17.29
N ILE A 204 -24.38 -1.84 -17.43
CA ILE A 204 -25.78 -1.38 -17.54
C ILE A 204 -26.43 -1.93 -18.82
N SER A 205 -25.70 -1.99 -19.94
CA SER A 205 -26.19 -2.59 -21.19
C SER A 205 -26.38 -4.12 -21.13
N GLN A 206 -26.01 -4.75 -20.02
CA GLN A 206 -26.29 -6.16 -19.72
C GLN A 206 -27.38 -6.34 -18.66
N ASN A 207 -28.14 -5.29 -18.37
CA ASN A 207 -29.12 -5.30 -17.30
C ASN A 207 -28.44 -5.65 -15.95
N ILE A 208 -27.24 -5.10 -15.68
CA ILE A 208 -26.60 -5.14 -14.36
C ILE A 208 -26.59 -3.72 -13.81
N HIS A 209 -27.44 -3.46 -12.82
CA HIS A 209 -27.75 -2.12 -12.33
C HIS A 209 -27.29 -1.89 -10.89
N TYR A 210 -27.26 -2.93 -10.07
CA TYR A 210 -26.91 -2.80 -8.67
C TYR A 210 -25.80 -3.76 -8.24
N PHE A 211 -25.18 -3.43 -7.12
CA PHE A 211 -24.25 -4.30 -6.41
C PHE A 211 -24.53 -4.28 -4.91
N ARG A 212 -24.04 -5.30 -4.21
CA ARG A 212 -24.06 -5.37 -2.75
C ARG A 212 -22.84 -6.12 -2.23
N TRP A 213 -22.28 -5.60 -1.14
CA TRP A 213 -21.33 -6.34 -0.33
C TRP A 213 -22.08 -7.10 0.77
N GLU A 214 -21.73 -8.36 0.92
CA GLU A 214 -22.24 -9.25 1.95
C GLU A 214 -21.07 -9.77 2.78
N ILE A 215 -21.35 -10.08 4.04
CA ILE A 215 -20.36 -10.59 4.98
C ILE A 215 -20.89 -11.82 5.70
N ARG A 216 -19.98 -12.71 6.11
CA ARG A 216 -20.27 -13.83 6.98
C ARG A 216 -19.06 -14.18 7.82
N ARG A 217 -19.23 -14.37 9.13
CA ARG A 217 -18.19 -14.93 9.99
C ARG A 217 -18.09 -16.43 9.81
N THR A 218 -16.91 -16.92 9.45
CA THR A 218 -16.68 -18.35 9.20
C THR A 218 -16.04 -19.06 10.40
N HIS A 219 -15.13 -18.38 11.11
CA HIS A 219 -14.41 -18.95 12.25
C HIS A 219 -14.20 -17.92 13.35
N ASN A 220 -14.00 -18.41 14.58
CA ASN A 220 -13.60 -17.58 15.71
C ASN A 220 -12.17 -17.03 15.58
N ALA A 221 -11.77 -16.16 16.52
CA ALA A 221 -10.45 -15.53 16.56
C ALA A 221 -9.29 -16.54 16.52
N ALA A 222 -9.42 -17.72 17.15
CA ALA A 222 -8.38 -18.74 17.17
C ALA A 222 -8.38 -19.70 15.96
N LEU A 223 -9.36 -19.59 15.04
CA LEU A 223 -9.59 -20.51 13.91
C LEU A 223 -9.83 -21.98 14.29
N VAL A 224 -10.16 -22.24 15.56
CA VAL A 224 -10.40 -23.60 16.06
C VAL A 224 -11.86 -24.02 15.93
N GLN A 225 -12.78 -23.05 15.90
CA GLN A 225 -14.21 -23.30 15.80
C GLN A 225 -14.76 -22.68 14.53
N GLN A 226 -15.41 -23.50 13.72
CA GLN A 226 -16.24 -23.05 12.61
C GLN A 226 -17.57 -22.52 13.15
N ILE A 227 -17.92 -21.29 12.76
CA ILE A 227 -19.16 -20.60 13.18
C ILE A 227 -20.26 -20.81 12.14
N ALA A 228 -19.95 -20.52 10.88
CA ALA A 228 -20.88 -20.76 9.77
C ALA A 228 -20.36 -21.89 8.86
N PRO A 229 -21.25 -22.81 8.43
CA PRO A 229 -20.86 -23.86 7.50
C PRO A 229 -20.45 -23.24 6.16
N ASN A 230 -19.47 -23.85 5.47
CA ASN A 230 -19.03 -23.39 4.14
C ASN A 230 -20.03 -23.84 3.04
N VAL A 231 -21.30 -23.50 3.24
CA VAL A 231 -22.39 -23.77 2.30
C VAL A 231 -22.61 -22.51 1.47
N PRO A 232 -22.71 -22.63 0.14
CA PRO A 232 -23.10 -21.51 -0.73
C PRO A 232 -24.43 -20.90 -0.24
N ASP A 233 -24.52 -19.57 -0.24
CA ASP A 233 -25.77 -18.81 0.02
C ASP A 233 -26.39 -18.90 1.42
N VAL A 234 -25.71 -19.49 2.42
CA VAL A 234 -26.21 -19.55 3.80
C VAL A 234 -25.47 -18.58 4.73
N GLY A 235 -26.18 -17.84 5.59
CA GLY A 235 -25.59 -17.06 6.67
C GLY A 235 -24.88 -15.77 6.23
N TRP A 236 -25.25 -15.24 5.07
CA TRP A 236 -24.77 -13.95 4.57
C TRP A 236 -25.67 -12.82 5.06
N GLU A 237 -25.05 -11.72 5.50
CA GLU A 237 -25.73 -10.49 5.89
C GLU A 237 -25.20 -9.31 5.06
N PRO A 238 -25.98 -8.24 4.85
CA PRO A 238 -25.45 -7.02 4.25
C PRO A 238 -24.27 -6.50 5.06
N LEU A 239 -23.15 -6.22 4.39
CA LEU A 239 -21.96 -5.66 5.04
C LEU A 239 -22.21 -4.23 5.54
N TYR A 240 -22.98 -3.46 4.78
CA TYR A 240 -23.11 -2.02 4.95
C TYR A 240 -24.50 -1.57 4.46
N ASP A 241 -25.17 -0.75 5.27
CA ASP A 241 -26.55 -0.31 5.08
C ASP A 241 -26.70 1.23 5.14
N LEU A 242 -25.60 1.98 5.11
CA LEU A 242 -25.62 3.43 5.17
C LEU A 242 -25.48 4.07 3.78
N PRO A 243 -25.94 5.31 3.59
CA PRO A 243 -25.83 6.00 2.32
C PRO A 243 -24.38 6.09 1.80
N ILE A 244 -24.21 5.79 0.51
CA ILE A 244 -22.96 6.03 -0.20
C ILE A 244 -23.21 6.96 -1.40
N SER A 245 -22.21 7.77 -1.72
CA SER A 245 -22.28 8.67 -2.87
C SER A 245 -20.95 8.74 -3.59
N ARG A 246 -21.01 9.01 -4.90
CA ARG A 246 -19.83 9.20 -5.74
C ARG A 246 -19.60 10.70 -5.98
N PRO A 247 -18.46 11.25 -5.55
CA PRO A 247 -18.14 12.65 -5.79
C PRO A 247 -17.77 12.93 -7.26
N TYR A 248 -18.24 14.05 -7.78
CA TYR A 248 -17.86 14.62 -9.08
C TYR A 248 -17.59 16.12 -8.94
N VAL A 249 -16.86 16.68 -9.90
CA VAL A 249 -16.57 18.11 -9.99
C VAL A 249 -17.26 18.70 -11.20
N ILE A 250 -17.66 19.95 -11.11
CA ILE A 250 -18.01 20.80 -12.26
C ILE A 250 -17.13 22.04 -12.24
N GLN A 251 -16.80 22.56 -13.42
CA GLN A 251 -16.07 23.81 -13.55
C GLN A 251 -17.06 24.97 -13.63
N THR A 252 -16.87 25.98 -12.79
CA THR A 252 -17.67 27.21 -12.81
C THR A 252 -16.74 28.40 -13.01
N ALA A 253 -16.66 28.91 -14.25
CA ALA A 253 -15.67 29.90 -14.66
C ALA A 253 -14.23 29.44 -14.36
N THR A 254 -13.55 30.09 -13.41
CA THR A 254 -12.19 29.74 -12.97
C THR A 254 -12.15 28.86 -11.73
N ASP A 255 -13.31 28.54 -11.14
CA ASP A 255 -13.44 27.77 -9.91
C ASP A 255 -13.98 26.36 -10.17
N PHE A 256 -13.89 25.49 -9.16
CA PHE A 256 -14.47 24.14 -9.17
C PHE A 256 -15.51 23.97 -8.07
N GLN A 257 -16.61 23.29 -8.37
CA GLN A 257 -17.60 22.89 -7.38
C GLN A 257 -17.65 21.37 -7.26
N TYR A 258 -17.60 20.87 -6.03
CA TYR A 258 -17.76 19.44 -5.74
C TYR A 258 -19.23 19.13 -5.49
N ARG A 259 -19.71 18.05 -6.12
CA ARG A 259 -21.08 17.54 -6.01
C ARG A 259 -21.04 16.02 -5.84
N TYR A 260 -22.18 15.43 -5.51
CA TYR A 260 -22.28 14.03 -5.14
C TYR A 260 -23.45 13.36 -5.87
N TYR A 261 -23.17 12.20 -6.48
CA TYR A 261 -24.19 11.32 -7.04
C TYR A 261 -24.57 10.27 -5.99
N PRO A 262 -25.84 10.22 -5.52
CA PRO A 262 -26.27 9.21 -4.55
C PRO A 262 -26.27 7.83 -5.21
N MET A 263 -25.71 6.85 -4.51
CA MET A 263 -25.59 5.48 -4.99
C MET A 263 -26.44 4.49 -4.17
N GLY A 264 -27.26 4.97 -3.24
CA GLY A 264 -28.08 4.13 -2.37
C GLY A 264 -27.61 4.18 -0.90
N PRO A 265 -28.10 3.27 -0.04
CA PRO A 265 -28.85 2.09 -0.44
C PRO A 265 -30.26 2.42 -0.93
N ASP A 266 -30.72 1.72 -1.96
CA ASP A 266 -32.12 1.68 -2.37
C ASP A 266 -32.73 0.35 -1.93
N ASP A 267 -34.00 0.36 -1.55
CA ASP A 267 -34.79 -0.86 -1.41
C ASP A 267 -35.28 -1.29 -2.79
N VAL A 268 -34.74 -2.41 -3.28
CA VAL A 268 -35.14 -3.03 -4.54
C VAL A 268 -35.58 -4.45 -4.25
N SER A 269 -36.89 -4.70 -4.38
CA SER A 269 -37.50 -6.00 -4.09
C SER A 269 -37.28 -6.51 -2.65
N GLY A 270 -37.24 -5.60 -1.66
CA GLY A 270 -37.08 -5.94 -0.24
C GLY A 270 -35.63 -6.10 0.21
N GLU A 271 -34.67 -5.81 -0.66
CA GLU A 271 -33.24 -5.91 -0.38
C GLU A 271 -32.57 -4.55 -0.57
N LEU A 272 -31.70 -4.18 0.37
CA LEU A 272 -30.88 -2.97 0.25
C LEU A 272 -29.75 -3.20 -0.75
N MET A 273 -29.69 -2.35 -1.78
CA MET A 273 -28.71 -2.44 -2.86
C MET A 273 -28.13 -1.07 -3.25
N TYR A 274 -26.99 -1.09 -3.93
CA TYR A 274 -26.30 0.12 -4.35
C TYR A 274 -26.21 0.24 -5.88
N ARG A 275 -26.51 1.43 -6.40
CA ARG A 275 -26.50 1.75 -7.83
C ARG A 275 -25.09 1.68 -8.40
N ILE A 276 -24.95 1.06 -9.56
CA ILE A 276 -23.76 1.22 -10.39
C ILE A 276 -23.86 2.60 -11.08
N PRO A 277 -22.92 3.52 -10.85
CA PRO A 277 -22.95 4.83 -11.48
C PRO A 277 -22.68 4.73 -12.99
N GLY A 278 -23.16 5.72 -13.75
CA GLY A 278 -22.78 5.89 -15.16
C GLY A 278 -21.26 6.01 -15.33
N MET A 279 -20.78 5.70 -16.54
CA MET A 279 -19.35 5.77 -16.88
C MET A 279 -18.77 7.16 -16.54
N ASP A 280 -19.52 8.20 -16.89
CA ASP A 280 -19.21 9.61 -16.64
C ASP A 280 -20.41 10.29 -15.96
N PRO A 281 -20.23 11.36 -15.15
CA PRO A 281 -21.38 12.06 -14.57
C PRO A 281 -22.41 12.55 -15.58
N GLN A 282 -22.00 12.74 -16.84
CA GLN A 282 -22.86 13.21 -17.93
C GLN A 282 -23.60 12.10 -18.65
N THR A 283 -23.16 10.86 -18.46
CA THR A 283 -23.83 9.70 -19.07
C THR A 283 -25.01 9.27 -18.21
N PRO A 284 -26.15 8.88 -18.81
CA PRO A 284 -27.26 8.29 -18.08
C PRO A 284 -26.82 7.15 -17.17
N GLY A 285 -27.20 7.22 -15.90
CA GLY A 285 -27.07 6.12 -14.94
C GLY A 285 -28.17 5.08 -15.13
N ILE A 286 -28.33 4.24 -14.12
CA ILE A 286 -29.30 3.13 -14.14
C ILE A 286 -30.78 3.59 -14.16
N ASP A 287 -31.04 4.83 -13.77
CA ASP A 287 -32.34 5.51 -13.78
C ASP A 287 -32.61 6.27 -15.09
N GLY A 288 -31.71 6.14 -16.06
CA GLY A 288 -31.78 6.87 -17.33
C GLY A 288 -31.47 8.36 -17.19
N GLN A 289 -31.01 8.82 -16.03
CA GLN A 289 -30.65 10.21 -15.77
C GLN A 289 -29.14 10.34 -15.51
N PRO A 290 -28.47 11.35 -16.06
CA PRO A 290 -27.08 11.61 -15.72
C PRO A 290 -26.97 12.21 -14.32
N ALA A 291 -25.82 12.00 -13.66
CA ALA A 291 -25.53 12.65 -12.39
C ALA A 291 -25.43 14.19 -12.50
N SER A 292 -25.06 14.69 -13.68
CA SER A 292 -25.02 16.11 -14.03
C SER A 292 -25.27 16.29 -15.53
N THR A 293 -26.02 17.33 -15.90
CA THR A 293 -26.14 17.77 -17.31
C THR A 293 -25.06 18.75 -17.73
N ASP A 294 -24.15 19.14 -16.82
CA ASP A 294 -23.06 20.06 -17.09
C ASP A 294 -21.95 19.38 -17.92
N PRO A 295 -21.57 19.93 -19.09
CA PRO A 295 -20.58 19.33 -20.00
C PRO A 295 -19.14 19.34 -19.46
N THR A 296 -18.88 20.03 -18.34
CA THR A 296 -17.60 20.02 -17.62
C THR A 296 -17.56 18.99 -16.50
N ALA A 297 -18.68 18.33 -16.18
CA ALA A 297 -18.75 17.39 -15.07
C ALA A 297 -17.80 16.20 -15.22
N ARG A 298 -16.98 15.91 -14.20
CA ARG A 298 -16.05 14.77 -14.18
C ARG A 298 -16.06 14.08 -12.83
N TRP A 299 -15.96 12.75 -12.79
CA TRP A 299 -15.75 12.04 -11.53
C TRP A 299 -14.43 12.49 -10.90
N THR A 300 -14.37 12.67 -9.58
CA THR A 300 -13.09 13.02 -8.91
C THR A 300 -12.07 11.89 -8.99
N ASN A 301 -12.53 10.66 -9.17
CA ASN A 301 -11.70 9.47 -9.37
C ASN A 301 -12.46 8.43 -10.23
N TYR A 302 -11.88 8.07 -11.38
CA TYR A 302 -12.43 7.04 -12.27
C TYR A 302 -12.01 5.63 -11.88
N ALA A 303 -10.84 5.48 -11.25
CA ALA A 303 -10.25 4.19 -10.94
C ALA A 303 -10.69 3.60 -9.59
N ARG A 304 -11.27 4.40 -8.69
CA ARG A 304 -11.67 3.98 -7.33
C ARG A 304 -13.02 4.57 -6.92
N VAL A 305 -14.06 3.76 -7.05
CA VAL A 305 -15.41 4.05 -6.58
C VAL A 305 -15.57 3.49 -5.17
N PHE A 306 -15.84 4.36 -4.20
CA PHE A 306 -16.17 3.96 -2.85
C PHE A 306 -17.47 3.14 -2.86
N SER A 307 -17.44 1.95 -2.25
CA SER A 307 -18.50 0.93 -2.39
C SER A 307 -19.07 0.43 -1.06
N GLY A 308 -18.54 0.92 0.07
CA GLY A 308 -18.95 0.54 1.42
C GLY A 308 -17.77 0.51 2.39
N TYR A 309 -18.06 0.28 3.67
CA TYR A 309 -17.05 0.12 4.72
C TYR A 309 -17.18 -1.23 5.41
N LEU A 310 -16.05 -1.85 5.73
CA LEU A 310 -15.95 -2.86 6.77
C LEU A 310 -15.60 -2.15 8.10
N LYS A 311 -16.56 -2.07 9.01
CA LYS A 311 -16.37 -1.50 10.36
C LYS A 311 -16.00 -2.63 11.32
N THR A 312 -14.71 -2.85 11.57
CA THR A 312 -14.28 -4.03 12.33
C THR A 312 -14.71 -3.98 13.80
N LYS A 313 -14.92 -2.79 14.37
CA LYS A 313 -15.34 -2.63 15.78
C LYS A 313 -16.78 -3.09 16.05
N ASP A 314 -17.61 -3.19 15.00
CA ASP A 314 -18.98 -3.69 15.10
C ASP A 314 -19.02 -5.23 14.95
N LEU A 315 -17.86 -5.86 14.75
CA LEU A 315 -17.69 -7.27 14.48
C LEU A 315 -16.86 -7.94 15.57
N GLU A 316 -17.17 -9.19 15.89
CA GLU A 316 -16.32 -10.00 16.75
C GLU A 316 -15.04 -10.42 16.03
N ASP A 317 -13.97 -10.65 16.79
CA ASP A 317 -12.69 -11.07 16.21
C ASP A 317 -12.77 -12.48 15.59
N GLY A 318 -12.17 -12.67 14.41
CA GLY A 318 -12.34 -13.90 13.67
C GLY A 318 -12.00 -13.83 12.20
N LEU A 319 -12.37 -14.90 11.49
CA LEU A 319 -12.23 -14.99 10.04
C LEU A 319 -13.57 -14.76 9.37
N TYR A 320 -13.60 -13.80 8.46
CA TYR A 320 -14.78 -13.41 7.70
C TYR A 320 -14.59 -13.67 6.23
N GLN A 321 -15.70 -13.97 5.55
CA GLN A 321 -15.78 -13.90 4.09
C GLN A 321 -16.57 -12.66 3.71
N LEU A 322 -16.03 -11.92 2.74
CA LEU A 322 -16.72 -10.86 2.03
C LEU A 322 -17.12 -11.36 0.66
N ARG A 323 -18.32 -11.01 0.20
CA ARG A 323 -18.83 -11.37 -1.12
C ARG A 323 -19.41 -10.15 -1.81
N LEU A 324 -19.07 -9.97 -3.08
CA LEU A 324 -19.67 -8.98 -3.95
C LEU A 324 -20.68 -9.66 -4.88
N ARG A 325 -21.93 -9.25 -4.78
CA ARG A 325 -23.02 -9.71 -5.64
C ARG A 325 -23.49 -8.58 -6.55
N LEU A 326 -23.82 -8.93 -7.79
CA LEU A 326 -24.36 -8.03 -8.81
C LEU A 326 -25.83 -8.36 -9.05
N TYR A 327 -26.63 -7.36 -9.36
CA TYR A 327 -28.08 -7.51 -9.53
C TYR A 327 -28.57 -6.75 -10.76
N ASP A 328 -29.68 -7.24 -11.29
CA ASP A 328 -30.36 -6.66 -12.42
C ASP A 328 -31.25 -5.46 -12.06
N GLN A 329 -31.89 -4.83 -13.04
CA GLN A 329 -32.77 -3.68 -12.81
C GLN A 329 -33.96 -3.96 -11.88
N ASN A 330 -34.34 -5.22 -11.71
CA ASN A 330 -35.45 -5.66 -10.86
C ASN A 330 -34.98 -6.11 -9.45
N GLY A 331 -33.68 -6.01 -9.17
CA GLY A 331 -33.07 -6.50 -7.93
C GLY A 331 -32.94 -8.03 -7.87
N GLN A 332 -32.94 -8.72 -9.01
CA GLN A 332 -32.65 -10.16 -9.05
C GLN A 332 -31.14 -10.38 -9.23
N PRO A 333 -30.55 -11.44 -8.62
CA PRO A 333 -29.13 -11.75 -8.81
C PRO A 333 -28.78 -11.90 -10.29
N ALA A 334 -27.74 -11.19 -10.73
CA ALA A 334 -27.29 -11.23 -12.11
C ALA A 334 -26.40 -12.47 -12.35
N THR A 335 -26.75 -13.28 -13.35
CA THR A 335 -25.93 -14.43 -13.76
C THR A 335 -24.76 -13.97 -14.63
N VAL A 336 -23.57 -13.85 -14.03
CA VAL A 336 -22.34 -13.40 -14.70
C VAL A 336 -21.27 -14.49 -14.71
N GLY A 337 -20.35 -14.42 -15.68
CA GLY A 337 -19.19 -15.34 -15.74
C GLY A 337 -17.99 -14.86 -14.91
N PRO A 338 -16.98 -15.71 -14.67
CA PRO A 338 -15.82 -15.39 -13.83
C PRO A 338 -14.99 -14.21 -14.37
N ASP A 339 -14.94 -14.04 -15.70
CA ASP A 339 -14.21 -12.95 -16.37
C ASP A 339 -14.77 -11.56 -16.07
N THR A 340 -15.99 -11.49 -15.49
CA THR A 340 -16.60 -10.25 -15.01
C THR A 340 -15.77 -9.62 -13.89
N PHE A 341 -15.17 -10.44 -13.02
CA PHE A 341 -14.46 -9.92 -11.86
C PHE A 341 -12.97 -9.76 -12.15
N ARG A 342 -12.45 -8.57 -11.87
CA ARG A 342 -11.04 -8.22 -12.03
C ARG A 342 -10.43 -7.82 -10.69
N VAL A 343 -9.12 -7.97 -10.57
CA VAL A 343 -8.32 -7.50 -9.43
C VAL A 343 -7.09 -6.76 -9.95
N PRO A 344 -6.43 -5.89 -9.16
CA PRO A 344 -5.16 -5.30 -9.53
C PRO A 344 -4.14 -6.38 -9.90
N GLY A 345 -3.48 -6.24 -11.04
CA GLY A 345 -2.41 -7.10 -11.53
C GLY A 345 -1.06 -6.40 -11.51
N PRO A 346 0.00 -7.05 -12.04
CA PRO A 346 1.33 -6.46 -12.14
C PRO A 346 1.35 -5.20 -13.03
N GLY A 347 2.33 -4.32 -12.81
CA GLY A 347 2.65 -3.22 -13.74
C GLY A 347 1.51 -2.20 -13.94
N ASN A 348 0.76 -1.87 -12.88
CA ASN A 348 -0.38 -0.95 -12.91
C ASN A 348 -1.56 -1.41 -13.81
N SER A 349 -1.70 -2.71 -14.03
CA SER A 349 -2.81 -3.29 -14.80
C SER A 349 -3.90 -3.91 -13.91
N THR A 350 -4.99 -4.40 -14.51
CA THR A 350 -5.93 -5.32 -13.87
C THR A 350 -5.85 -6.69 -14.54
N GLN A 351 -6.08 -7.75 -13.77
CA GLN A 351 -6.16 -9.12 -14.26
C GLN A 351 -7.49 -9.77 -13.86
N ALA A 352 -7.85 -10.90 -14.47
CA ALA A 352 -8.98 -11.72 -14.00
C ALA A 352 -8.78 -12.12 -12.53
N ALA A 353 -9.86 -12.10 -11.76
CA ALA A 353 -9.82 -12.60 -10.39
C ALA A 353 -9.41 -14.09 -10.39
N PRO A 354 -8.39 -14.49 -9.60
CA PRO A 354 -8.04 -15.90 -9.45
C PRO A 354 -9.21 -16.71 -8.89
N SER A 355 -9.21 -18.03 -9.13
CA SER A 355 -10.26 -18.93 -8.61
C SER A 355 -10.41 -18.90 -7.09
N SER A 356 -9.35 -18.60 -6.34
CA SER A 356 -9.39 -18.41 -4.89
C SER A 356 -10.29 -17.24 -4.46
N HIS A 357 -10.56 -16.29 -5.35
CA HIS A 357 -11.44 -15.14 -5.13
C HIS A 357 -12.81 -15.29 -5.80
N LEU A 358 -13.14 -16.49 -6.30
CA LEU A 358 -14.38 -16.73 -7.02
C LEU A 358 -15.14 -17.89 -6.37
N SER A 359 -16.47 -17.77 -6.35
CA SER A 359 -17.38 -18.87 -6.07
C SER A 359 -18.61 -18.79 -6.97
N THR A 360 -19.47 -19.80 -6.90
CA THR A 360 -20.73 -19.85 -7.64
C THR A 360 -21.88 -19.60 -6.67
N ALA A 361 -22.80 -18.72 -7.04
CA ALA A 361 -24.06 -18.46 -6.36
C ALA A 361 -25.14 -18.11 -7.40
N ASP A 362 -26.37 -18.55 -7.18
CA ASP A 362 -27.52 -18.25 -8.06
C ASP A 362 -27.25 -18.55 -9.57
N GLY A 363 -26.46 -19.60 -9.83
CA GLY A 363 -26.07 -20.02 -11.19
C GLY A 363 -25.01 -19.15 -11.87
N GLY A 364 -24.50 -18.10 -11.21
CA GLY A 364 -23.45 -17.21 -11.71
C GLY A 364 -22.20 -17.22 -10.83
N SER A 365 -21.14 -16.56 -11.32
CA SER A 365 -19.94 -16.28 -10.53
C SER A 365 -20.16 -15.09 -9.60
N VAL A 366 -19.56 -15.15 -8.42
CA VAL A 366 -19.47 -14.04 -7.47
C VAL A 366 -18.02 -13.87 -7.03
N PHE A 367 -17.62 -12.63 -6.75
CA PHE A 367 -16.32 -12.38 -6.12
C PHE A 367 -16.44 -12.62 -4.62
N GLN A 368 -15.43 -13.27 -4.06
CA GLN A 368 -15.31 -13.49 -2.63
C GLN A 368 -13.87 -13.28 -2.15
N MET A 369 -13.71 -12.97 -0.87
CA MET A 369 -12.39 -13.00 -0.22
C MET A 369 -12.51 -13.22 1.28
N PHE A 370 -11.54 -13.91 1.85
CA PHE A 370 -11.33 -13.96 3.29
C PHE A 370 -10.67 -12.69 3.79
N VAL A 371 -11.10 -12.23 4.97
CA VAL A 371 -10.47 -11.16 5.74
C VAL A 371 -10.40 -11.57 7.20
N ARG A 372 -9.25 -11.34 7.82
CA ARG A 372 -9.01 -11.62 9.23
C ARG A 372 -9.22 -10.34 10.04
N ILE A 373 -10.18 -10.38 10.96
CA ILE A 373 -10.50 -9.26 11.84
C ILE A 373 -9.96 -9.55 13.23
N ASP A 374 -9.29 -8.55 13.80
CA ASP A 374 -8.76 -8.59 15.15
C ASP A 374 -8.77 -7.16 15.73
N ASN A 375 -9.43 -6.98 16.87
CA ASN A 375 -9.58 -5.70 17.55
C ASN A 375 -8.96 -5.70 18.95
N GLU A 376 -8.42 -6.84 19.40
CA GLU A 376 -7.72 -6.97 20.67
C GLU A 376 -6.42 -6.15 20.70
N ALA A 377 -6.18 -5.50 21.84
CA ALA A 377 -4.94 -4.76 22.08
C ALA A 377 -3.87 -5.68 22.68
N PRO A 378 -2.58 -5.46 22.36
CA PRO A 378 -1.51 -6.14 23.08
C PRO A 378 -1.44 -5.69 24.54
N THR A 379 -0.78 -6.47 25.38
CA THR A 379 -0.44 -6.11 26.77
C THR A 379 1.06 -6.17 27.00
N ALA A 380 1.52 -5.40 27.98
CA ALA A 380 2.92 -5.25 28.33
C ALA A 380 3.06 -5.19 29.85
N THR A 381 3.93 -6.03 30.41
CA THR A 381 4.28 -6.04 31.84
C THR A 381 5.80 -6.19 31.97
N VAL A 382 6.42 -5.48 32.91
CA VAL A 382 7.81 -5.70 33.31
C VAL A 382 7.79 -6.01 34.81
N ALA A 383 8.39 -7.13 35.21
CA ALA A 383 8.45 -7.49 36.63
C ALA A 383 9.68 -6.89 37.28
N GLN A 384 9.69 -6.83 38.62
CA GLN A 384 10.90 -6.50 39.36
C GLN A 384 11.97 -7.58 39.13
N PRO A 385 13.23 -7.24 38.84
CA PRO A 385 14.29 -8.22 38.73
C PRO A 385 14.52 -8.96 40.04
N GLN A 386 14.93 -10.23 39.94
CA GLN A 386 15.03 -11.12 41.10
C GLN A 386 16.39 -11.82 41.14
N PHE A 387 16.99 -11.94 42.33
CA PHE A 387 18.19 -12.76 42.50
C PHE A 387 17.86 -14.25 42.38
N LEU A 388 18.86 -15.04 41.98
CA LEU A 388 18.74 -16.49 41.92
C LEU A 388 19.56 -17.17 43.02
N LYS A 389 18.96 -18.17 43.66
CA LYS A 389 19.62 -19.02 44.67
C LYS A 389 20.38 -20.22 44.07
N GLY A 390 20.35 -20.36 42.75
CA GLY A 390 20.95 -21.47 41.99
C GLY A 390 19.90 -22.36 41.33
N ALA A 391 20.32 -23.17 40.35
CA ALA A 391 19.46 -24.05 39.55
C ALA A 391 18.23 -23.34 38.90
N GLY A 392 18.35 -22.04 38.62
CA GLY A 392 17.29 -21.22 38.02
C GLY A 392 16.14 -20.87 38.95
N LEU A 393 16.26 -21.10 40.26
CA LEU A 393 15.24 -20.75 41.25
C LEU A 393 15.45 -19.33 41.79
N VAL A 394 14.34 -18.62 41.99
CA VAL A 394 14.31 -17.28 42.58
C VAL A 394 14.66 -17.33 44.07
N ASP A 395 15.42 -16.34 44.51
CA ASP A 395 15.76 -16.05 45.90
C ASP A 395 14.77 -15.02 46.48
N GLU A 396 13.65 -15.52 47.01
CA GLU A 396 12.56 -14.69 47.55
C GLU A 396 12.94 -13.93 48.84
N ASP A 397 14.01 -14.36 49.51
CA ASP A 397 14.51 -13.74 50.74
C ASP A 397 15.32 -12.46 50.47
N ARG A 398 15.61 -12.16 49.19
CA ARG A 398 16.36 -10.98 48.74
C ARG A 398 15.56 -10.13 47.76
N PRO A 399 14.39 -9.58 48.17
CA PRO A 399 13.62 -8.70 47.31
C PRO A 399 14.34 -7.37 47.08
N ALA A 400 13.93 -6.66 46.03
CA ALA A 400 14.32 -5.26 45.87
C ALA A 400 13.83 -4.43 47.08
N THR A 401 14.64 -3.47 47.51
CA THR A 401 14.23 -2.48 48.51
C THR A 401 13.06 -1.64 48.00
N PRO A 402 12.27 -0.98 48.88
CA PRO A 402 11.20 -0.07 48.46
C PRO A 402 11.65 1.08 47.55
N CYS A 403 12.95 1.39 47.53
CA CYS A 403 13.55 2.42 46.68
C CYS A 403 14.16 1.87 45.37
N GLY A 404 13.95 0.58 45.05
CA GLY A 404 14.41 -0.03 43.81
C GLY A 404 15.87 -0.48 43.80
N PHE A 405 16.52 -0.58 44.97
CA PHE A 405 17.87 -1.17 45.08
C PHE A 405 17.80 -2.68 45.24
N LEU A 406 18.65 -3.38 44.50
CA LEU A 406 18.92 -4.80 44.59
C LEU A 406 20.35 -4.97 45.09
N GLU A 407 20.47 -5.50 46.31
CA GLU A 407 21.73 -5.63 47.01
C GLU A 407 22.38 -6.99 46.70
N TYR A 408 23.52 -6.98 46.02
CA TYR A 408 24.27 -8.19 45.66
C TYR A 408 25.39 -8.49 46.65
N ASP A 409 25.72 -9.77 46.85
CA ASP A 409 26.86 -10.18 47.67
C ASP A 409 28.14 -10.15 46.81
N PRO A 410 29.07 -9.20 47.04
CA PRO A 410 30.32 -9.10 46.28
C PRO A 410 31.27 -10.27 46.54
N ASN A 411 31.09 -11.01 47.63
CA ASN A 411 31.97 -12.08 48.08
C ASN A 411 31.45 -13.48 47.74
N LYS A 412 30.24 -13.59 47.17
CA LYS A 412 29.63 -14.87 46.79
C LYS A 412 30.46 -15.59 45.72
N SER A 413 30.89 -16.81 46.03
CA SER A 413 31.60 -17.67 45.09
C SER A 413 30.73 -17.98 43.87
N GLY A 414 31.22 -17.69 42.66
CA GLY A 414 30.47 -17.80 41.40
C GLY A 414 29.64 -16.56 41.03
N GLY A 415 29.58 -15.55 41.92
CA GLY A 415 28.83 -14.31 41.72
C GLY A 415 27.32 -14.46 41.83
N ASP A 416 26.63 -13.36 42.13
CA ASP A 416 25.17 -13.31 42.05
C ASP A 416 24.68 -13.31 40.59
N GLN A 417 23.52 -13.94 40.40
CA GLN A 417 22.77 -13.96 39.15
C GLN A 417 21.46 -13.21 39.37
N LEU A 418 21.11 -12.35 38.42
CA LEU A 418 19.88 -11.57 38.39
C LEU A 418 19.02 -12.02 37.22
N ARG A 419 17.78 -12.41 37.48
CA ARG A 419 16.79 -12.69 36.47
C ARG A 419 15.99 -11.44 36.16
N ILE A 420 15.92 -11.11 34.87
CA ILE A 420 15.06 -10.07 34.33
C ILE A 420 13.91 -10.73 33.59
N THR A 421 12.68 -10.29 33.85
CA THR A 421 11.47 -10.83 33.23
C THR A 421 10.50 -9.77 32.76
N PHE A 422 9.83 -10.07 31.66
CA PHE A 422 8.75 -9.27 31.12
C PHE A 422 7.71 -10.13 30.42
N GLU A 423 6.51 -9.59 30.25
CA GLU A 423 5.43 -10.23 29.50
C GLU A 423 5.02 -9.31 28.35
N ALA A 424 5.14 -9.83 27.13
CA ALA A 424 4.64 -9.18 25.93
C ALA A 424 3.61 -10.12 25.29
N LEU A 425 2.35 -9.71 25.28
CA LEU A 425 1.26 -10.60 24.89
C LEU A 425 0.33 -9.94 23.89
N HIS A 426 -0.28 -10.79 23.08
CA HIS A 426 -1.44 -10.46 22.26
C HIS A 426 -2.27 -11.74 22.16
N PRO A 427 -3.60 -11.72 22.38
CA PRO A 427 -4.39 -12.95 22.45
C PRO A 427 -4.15 -13.90 21.27
N GLN A 428 -4.09 -13.34 20.06
CA GLN A 428 -3.91 -14.09 18.82
C GLN A 428 -2.49 -14.02 18.23
N ASN A 429 -1.51 -13.59 19.02
CA ASN A 429 -0.11 -13.42 18.60
C ASN A 429 0.14 -12.42 17.45
N PHE A 430 -0.79 -11.51 17.16
CA PHE A 430 -0.62 -10.45 16.16
C PHE A 430 0.14 -9.23 16.71
N ALA A 431 1.28 -9.45 17.37
CA ALA A 431 2.09 -8.37 17.90
C ALA A 431 3.58 -8.68 17.88
N THR A 432 4.39 -7.63 17.79
CA THR A 432 5.84 -7.67 18.02
C THR A 432 6.15 -6.94 19.32
N TYR A 433 7.32 -7.18 19.90
CA TYR A 433 7.80 -6.45 21.05
C TYR A 433 9.22 -5.96 20.86
N HIS A 434 9.56 -4.92 21.61
CA HIS A 434 10.91 -4.42 21.80
C HIS A 434 11.10 -4.15 23.29
N PHE A 435 12.04 -4.87 23.90
CA PHE A 435 12.46 -4.71 25.28
C PHE A 435 13.87 -4.12 25.29
N ASP A 436 14.01 -2.93 25.85
CA ASP A 436 15.29 -2.26 26.04
C ASP A 436 15.70 -2.39 27.52
N LEU A 437 16.91 -2.89 27.79
CA LEU A 437 17.55 -2.77 29.08
C LEU A 437 18.66 -1.74 28.96
N GLU A 438 18.48 -0.58 29.58
CA GLU A 438 19.43 0.52 29.46
C GLU A 438 20.08 0.84 30.79
N ARG A 439 21.41 1.00 30.79
CA ARG A 439 22.12 1.54 31.96
C ARG A 439 22.07 3.07 31.93
N GLY A 440 21.69 3.69 33.04
CA GLY A 440 21.40 5.13 33.15
C GLY A 440 22.54 6.09 32.77
N ARG A 441 23.78 5.59 32.66
CA ARG A 441 24.87 6.29 31.96
C ARG A 441 25.37 5.40 30.82
N PRO A 442 25.20 5.80 29.55
CA PRO A 442 25.71 5.04 28.43
C PRO A 442 27.25 5.10 28.45
N VAL A 443 27.90 3.98 28.14
CA VAL A 443 29.37 3.87 28.06
C VAL A 443 29.96 4.63 26.87
N SER A 444 29.13 4.94 25.86
CA SER A 444 29.43 5.84 24.76
C SER A 444 28.14 6.37 24.12
N SER A 445 28.21 7.43 23.31
CA SER A 445 27.04 7.97 22.58
C SER A 445 26.44 6.90 21.67
N GLY A 446 25.35 6.26 22.09
CA GLY A 446 24.62 5.26 21.31
C GLY A 446 24.60 3.83 21.86
N SER A 447 25.13 3.57 23.06
CA SER A 447 25.11 2.22 23.64
C SER A 447 23.93 2.04 24.60
N ALA A 448 22.78 1.55 24.10
CA ALA A 448 21.91 0.71 24.93
C ALA A 448 22.75 -0.44 25.51
N PHE A 449 22.36 -1.04 26.64
CA PHE A 449 23.07 -2.23 27.12
C PHE A 449 22.63 -3.40 26.24
N THR A 450 23.24 -3.50 25.06
CA THR A 450 22.91 -4.45 23.99
C THR A 450 22.76 -5.90 24.45
N PRO A 451 23.54 -6.41 25.44
CA PRO A 451 23.34 -7.77 25.93
C PRO A 451 21.95 -8.02 26.56
N GLY A 452 21.24 -6.96 26.96
CA GLY A 452 19.94 -7.04 27.64
C GLY A 452 18.72 -6.67 26.79
N ASP A 453 18.93 -6.22 25.56
CA ASP A 453 17.84 -5.84 24.66
C ASP A 453 17.24 -7.09 23.99
N SER A 454 15.97 -7.02 23.60
CA SER A 454 15.29 -8.11 22.90
C SER A 454 14.17 -7.61 22.01
N ILE A 455 14.08 -8.17 20.80
CA ILE A 455 13.08 -7.80 19.80
C ILE A 455 12.61 -9.04 19.04
N SER A 456 11.30 -9.29 19.03
CA SER A 456 10.71 -10.42 18.29
C SER A 456 9.18 -10.29 18.15
N ILE A 457 8.54 -11.34 17.66
CA ILE A 457 7.10 -11.57 17.77
C ILE A 457 6.73 -12.04 19.18
N VAL A 458 5.54 -11.70 19.68
CA VAL A 458 5.09 -12.11 21.03
C VAL A 458 4.97 -13.63 21.23
N SER A 459 4.88 -14.41 20.15
CA SER A 459 4.81 -15.87 20.24
C SER A 459 6.15 -16.54 20.57
N GLY A 460 7.28 -15.84 20.47
CA GLY A 460 8.60 -16.41 20.78
C GLY A 460 9.78 -15.59 20.29
N THR A 461 11.00 -16.00 20.66
CA THR A 461 12.26 -15.37 20.22
C THR A 461 12.93 -16.17 19.09
N GLN A 462 13.63 -15.49 18.16
CA GLN A 462 14.48 -16.15 17.15
C GLN A 462 15.83 -16.59 17.68
N ASP A 463 16.31 -15.98 18.76
CA ASP A 463 17.64 -16.27 19.28
C ASP A 463 17.54 -17.27 20.46
N PRO A 464 18.08 -18.49 20.32
CA PRO A 464 18.07 -19.50 21.38
C PRO A 464 18.86 -19.10 22.64
N ASP A 465 19.72 -18.08 22.56
CA ASP A 465 20.55 -17.57 23.65
C ASP A 465 20.02 -16.25 24.28
N ASP A 466 18.92 -15.69 23.76
CA ASP A 466 18.23 -14.53 24.33
C ASP A 466 17.11 -14.90 25.33
N TYR A 467 16.26 -13.94 25.68
CA TYR A 467 15.12 -14.13 26.58
C TYR A 467 14.31 -15.36 26.19
N LYS A 468 14.28 -16.33 27.09
CA LYS A 468 13.55 -17.58 26.90
C LYS A 468 12.10 -17.36 27.28
N LEU A 469 11.20 -17.79 26.41
CA LEU A 469 9.76 -17.78 26.71
C LEU A 469 9.43 -18.99 27.60
N ASN A 470 8.85 -18.73 28.77
CA ASN A 470 8.35 -19.74 29.70
C ASN A 470 6.88 -19.43 30.01
N GLY A 471 5.95 -20.13 29.36
CA GLY A 471 4.54 -19.75 29.38
C GLY A 471 4.33 -18.42 28.65
N SER A 472 3.83 -17.40 29.36
CA SER A 472 3.63 -16.03 28.87
C SER A 472 4.80 -15.09 29.15
N THR A 473 5.80 -15.54 29.90
CA THR A 473 6.85 -14.69 30.45
C THR A 473 8.18 -14.92 29.74
N PHE A 474 8.78 -13.84 29.24
CA PHE A 474 10.14 -13.82 28.74
C PHE A 474 11.11 -13.64 29.90
N GLN A 475 12.16 -14.46 29.98
CA GLN A 475 13.15 -14.41 31.06
C GLN A 475 14.58 -14.56 30.57
N LYS A 476 15.50 -13.77 31.13
CA LYS A 476 16.94 -13.89 30.90
C LYS A 476 17.70 -13.71 32.22
N ASP A 477 18.69 -14.57 32.42
CA ASP A 477 19.54 -14.57 33.62
C ASP A 477 20.86 -13.86 33.28
N PHE A 478 21.24 -12.89 34.11
CA PHE A 478 22.46 -12.12 33.97
C PHE A 478 23.35 -12.32 35.17
N ALA A 479 24.65 -12.56 34.92
CA ALA A 479 25.63 -12.36 35.97
C ALA A 479 25.68 -10.88 36.36
N VAL A 480 25.65 -10.58 37.66
CA VAL A 480 25.74 -9.21 38.17
C VAL A 480 27.02 -8.52 37.67
N SER A 481 28.12 -9.27 37.57
CA SER A 481 29.39 -8.78 37.01
C SER A 481 29.27 -8.29 35.55
N THR A 482 28.41 -8.91 34.74
CA THR A 482 28.14 -8.49 33.36
C THR A 482 27.39 -7.17 33.33
N LEU A 483 26.35 -7.02 34.16
CA LEU A 483 25.58 -5.78 34.28
C LEU A 483 26.45 -4.61 34.79
N LEU A 484 27.35 -4.89 35.73
CA LEU A 484 28.27 -3.93 36.31
C LEU A 484 29.55 -3.70 35.50
N SER A 485 29.69 -4.32 34.32
CA SER A 485 30.91 -4.19 33.51
C SER A 485 31.21 -2.72 33.19
N GLY A 486 32.39 -2.24 33.61
CA GLY A 486 32.81 -0.84 33.48
C GLY A 486 32.38 0.09 34.62
N CYS A 487 31.67 -0.41 35.65
CA CYS A 487 31.28 0.37 36.84
C CYS A 487 32.23 0.08 38.01
N SER A 488 33.28 0.91 38.17
CA SER A 488 34.33 0.72 39.18
C SER A 488 33.84 0.80 40.64
N SER A 489 32.70 1.46 40.89
CA SER A 489 32.10 1.59 42.22
C SER A 489 31.22 0.39 42.62
N GLY A 490 31.07 -0.63 41.76
CA GLY A 490 30.13 -1.73 41.99
C GLY A 490 28.67 -1.29 42.02
N LYS A 491 28.34 -0.11 41.48
CA LYS A 491 26.99 0.46 41.51
C LYS A 491 26.57 0.87 40.11
N ALA A 492 25.35 0.53 39.72
CA ALA A 492 24.76 0.95 38.46
C ALA A 492 23.23 1.01 38.59
N ALA A 493 22.61 1.92 37.83
CA ALA A 493 21.17 2.01 37.71
C ALA A 493 20.75 1.66 36.28
N PHE A 494 19.61 0.98 36.16
CA PHE A 494 19.07 0.46 34.92
C PHE A 494 17.61 0.88 34.76
N SER A 495 17.20 1.10 33.52
CA SER A 495 15.81 1.22 33.13
C SER A 495 15.45 0.10 32.18
N GLU A 496 14.26 -0.44 32.37
CA GLU A 496 13.66 -1.49 31.56
C GLU A 496 12.48 -0.87 30.81
N VAL A 497 12.48 -0.96 29.49
CA VAL A 497 11.42 -0.39 28.66
C VAL A 497 10.90 -1.44 27.70
N LEU A 498 9.69 -1.94 27.98
CA LEU A 498 8.96 -2.82 27.07
C LEU A 498 7.99 -2.02 26.22
N ARG A 499 8.04 -2.21 24.91
CA ARG A 499 7.03 -1.73 23.96
C ARG A 499 6.51 -2.91 23.17
N VAL A 500 5.18 -3.04 23.08
CA VAL A 500 4.51 -4.08 22.31
C VAL A 500 3.65 -3.40 21.25
N TYR A 501 3.85 -3.80 20.00
CA TYR A 501 3.23 -3.20 18.82
C TYR A 501 2.35 -4.23 18.12
N GLY A 502 1.06 -3.95 18.02
CA GLY A 502 0.12 -4.71 17.22
C GLY A 502 0.49 -4.67 15.72
N LEU A 503 0.30 -5.79 15.05
CA LEU A 503 0.56 -5.95 13.61
C LEU A 503 -0.60 -5.46 12.73
N HIS A 504 -1.67 -4.95 13.33
CA HIS A 504 -2.90 -4.55 12.66
C HIS A 504 -2.70 -3.51 11.55
N THR A 505 -3.66 -3.48 10.63
CA THR A 505 -3.75 -2.49 9.54
C THR A 505 -5.19 -2.04 9.32
N ASN A 506 -5.37 -0.75 8.99
CA ASN A 506 -6.63 -0.20 8.49
C ASN A 506 -6.63 -0.10 6.93
N GLY A 507 -5.58 -0.64 6.32
CA GLY A 507 -5.33 -0.67 4.88
C GLY A 507 -4.69 0.60 4.30
N ASP A 508 -4.54 1.68 5.08
CA ASP A 508 -3.66 2.83 4.74
C ASP A 508 -2.39 2.77 5.59
N ASP A 509 -2.55 2.57 6.89
CA ASP A 509 -1.50 2.51 7.90
C ASP A 509 -1.31 1.09 8.43
N ALA A 510 -0.07 0.78 8.81
CA ALA A 510 0.28 -0.52 9.32
C ALA A 510 1.33 -0.37 10.43
N GLY A 511 1.11 -1.05 11.56
CA GLY A 511 1.97 -0.95 12.74
C GLY A 511 1.65 0.27 13.60
N ASN A 512 1.59 0.04 14.92
CA ASN A 512 1.32 1.04 15.96
C ASN A 512 -0.14 1.53 16.08
N LEU A 513 -1.09 0.89 15.39
CA LEU A 513 -2.53 1.18 15.62
C LEU A 513 -2.94 0.81 17.04
N LEU A 514 -2.42 -0.30 17.54
CA LEU A 514 -2.60 -0.78 18.91
C LEU A 514 -1.21 -0.98 19.51
N THR A 515 -0.96 -0.39 20.68
CA THR A 515 0.33 -0.48 21.37
C THR A 515 0.14 -0.60 22.86
N ALA A 516 1.10 -1.26 23.51
CA ALA A 516 1.23 -1.29 24.95
C ALA A 516 2.67 -0.98 25.33
N ARG A 517 2.85 -0.38 26.51
CA ARG A 517 4.16 -0.04 27.05
C ARG A 517 4.19 -0.30 28.54
N ALA A 518 5.28 -0.88 29.01
CA ALA A 518 5.59 -1.00 30.42
C ALA A 518 7.02 -0.55 30.67
N THR A 519 7.27 -0.01 31.85
CA THR A 519 8.60 0.45 32.25
C THR A 519 8.86 0.05 33.69
N ASN A 520 10.08 -0.34 33.98
CA ASN A 520 10.59 -0.51 35.34
C ASN A 520 11.99 0.10 35.45
N ALA A 521 12.50 0.24 36.67
CA ALA A 521 13.86 0.67 36.91
C ALA A 521 14.38 0.04 38.20
N PHE A 522 15.68 -0.25 38.23
CA PHE A 522 16.35 -0.80 39.40
C PHE A 522 17.80 -0.31 39.49
N ALA A 523 18.38 -0.41 40.68
CA ALA A 523 19.78 -0.14 40.92
C ALA A 523 20.45 -1.33 41.58
N LEU A 524 21.64 -1.69 41.13
CA LEU A 524 22.50 -2.67 41.78
C LEU A 524 23.48 -1.97 42.72
N ALA A 525 23.62 -2.50 43.92
CA ALA A 525 24.63 -2.08 44.89
C ALA A 525 25.15 -3.29 45.68
N PRO A 526 26.39 -3.28 46.19
CA PRO A 526 26.84 -4.31 47.11
C PRO A 526 26.03 -4.23 48.40
N ALA A 527 25.66 -5.38 48.97
CA ALA A 527 25.12 -5.46 50.32
C ALA A 527 26.13 -4.83 51.31
N GLU A 528 25.65 -4.00 52.23
CA GLU A 528 26.52 -3.46 53.27
C GLU A 528 26.91 -4.60 54.22
N GLU A 529 28.21 -4.79 54.48
CA GLU A 529 28.64 -5.62 55.60
C GLU A 529 28.05 -5.00 56.86
N SER A 530 27.19 -5.75 57.56
CA SER A 530 26.71 -5.37 58.88
C SER A 530 27.93 -5.12 59.78
N ALA A 531 28.22 -3.85 60.06
CA ALA A 531 29.32 -3.42 60.92
C ALA A 531 29.10 -3.84 62.38
#